data_AF-A0A7X7MI52-F1
#
_entry.id   AF-A0A7X7MI52-F1
#
_cell.length_a   1.000
_cell.length_b   1.000
_cell.length_c   1.000
_cell.angle_alpha   90.00
_cell.angle_beta   90.00
_cell.angle_gamma   90.00
#
_symmetry.space_group_name_H-M   'P 1'
#
loop_
_entity.id
_entity.type
_entity.pdbx_description
1 polymer ?
#
loop_
_entity_poly.entity_id
_entity_poly.type
_entity_poly.pdbx_seq_one_letter_code
_entity_poly.pdbx_strand_id
1 'polypeptide(L)'
;MLLSSLICSHHFAPGKARKILENFFADQYVKDKFQSDSRKVGVCFRTLIRESLELYLFEKQYETPNGKHFQPLDNLPSDPFFDRQWAQAIIHEAMRRVREICLAEGGSELFECLLDDLSSRSYQERPGTLSLRTRYRNSEKAKHYLLQQLEALLMSTISDPRLVMQEWQALHQILPEAVTLDPEILTQHFLSSQDMSAFWLELQSETVPGLDRTFRALIQGPDTTLAELQKTRQIIKQQNPGSTLPLELLEAMLYTCLAVELLRFKTSISETQRRTLPRGLFWLSKQQWLDPQTRALAAQAEQEIQHLTANG
;
A
#
# COMPACT_ATOMS: atom_id res chain seq x y z
N MET A 1 24.88 9.73 -10.39
CA MET A 1 25.09 8.28 -10.62
C MET A 1 26.55 7.85 -10.56
N LEU A 2 27.45 8.26 -11.49
CA LEU A 2 28.87 7.82 -11.43
C LEU A 2 29.62 8.37 -10.22
N LEU A 3 29.37 9.64 -9.86
CA LEU A 3 29.94 10.24 -8.65
C LEU A 3 29.45 9.51 -7.39
N SER A 4 28.16 9.22 -7.34
CA SER A 4 27.54 8.42 -6.28
C SER A 4 28.17 7.02 -6.23
N SER A 5 28.43 6.36 -7.36
CA SER A 5 29.10 5.06 -7.40
C SER A 5 30.54 5.12 -6.92
N LEU A 6 31.31 6.16 -7.28
CA LEU A 6 32.68 6.33 -6.75
C LEU A 6 32.72 6.59 -5.25
N ILE A 7 31.73 7.32 -4.72
CA ILE A 7 31.65 7.65 -3.29
C ILE A 7 31.09 6.46 -2.49
N CYS A 8 30.08 5.78 -3.00
CA CYS A 8 29.32 4.77 -2.26
C CYS A 8 29.82 3.35 -2.52
N SER A 9 30.27 3.04 -3.74
CA SER A 9 30.75 1.70 -4.13
C SER A 9 32.27 1.58 -4.01
N HIS A 10 33.00 2.68 -4.24
CA HIS A 10 34.47 2.72 -4.17
C HIS A 10 35.01 3.56 -3.00
N HIS A 11 34.12 4.10 -2.16
CA HIS A 11 34.45 4.84 -0.93
C HIS A 11 35.42 6.03 -1.11
N PHE A 12 35.45 6.65 -2.29
CA PHE A 12 36.26 7.84 -2.49
C PHE A 12 35.63 9.06 -1.81
N ALA A 13 36.45 9.85 -1.11
CA ALA A 13 36.01 11.14 -0.58
C ALA A 13 35.46 12.04 -1.72
N PRO A 14 34.41 12.85 -1.49
CA PRO A 14 33.71 13.57 -2.56
C PRO A 14 34.61 14.43 -3.46
N GLY A 15 35.61 15.11 -2.89
CA GLY A 15 36.58 15.89 -3.67
C GLY A 15 37.50 15.03 -4.55
N LYS A 16 37.88 13.84 -4.06
CA LYS A 16 38.67 12.86 -4.82
C LYS A 16 37.83 12.22 -5.92
N ALA A 17 36.59 11.84 -5.61
CA ALA A 17 35.65 11.27 -6.57
C ALA A 17 35.35 12.23 -7.74
N ARG A 18 35.21 13.54 -7.46
CA ARG A 18 35.07 14.56 -8.53
C ARG A 18 36.30 14.63 -9.43
N LYS A 19 37.51 14.67 -8.85
CA LYS A 19 38.76 14.70 -9.60
C LYS A 19 38.97 13.44 -10.45
N ILE A 20 38.54 12.28 -9.95
CA ILE A 20 38.57 11.02 -10.70
C ILE A 20 37.64 11.09 -11.91
N LEU A 21 36.43 11.63 -11.76
CA LEU A 21 35.52 11.82 -12.90
C LEU A 21 36.02 12.85 -13.90
N GLU A 22 36.58 13.96 -13.43
CA GLU A 22 37.21 14.96 -14.30
C GLU A 22 38.30 14.33 -15.17
N ASN A 23 39.17 13.51 -14.57
CA ASN A 23 40.21 12.79 -15.30
C ASN A 23 39.64 11.71 -16.23
N PHE A 24 38.64 10.95 -15.79
CA PHE A 24 37.95 9.94 -16.58
C PHE A 24 37.32 10.54 -17.85
N PHE A 25 36.66 11.69 -17.74
CA PHE A 25 36.07 12.38 -18.89
C PHE A 25 37.07 13.16 -19.73
N ALA A 26 38.23 13.50 -19.18
CA ALA A 26 39.31 14.12 -19.93
C ALA A 26 40.13 13.10 -20.75
N ASP A 27 40.16 11.84 -20.33
CA ASP A 27 40.95 10.76 -20.92
C ASP A 27 40.55 10.48 -22.38
N GLN A 28 41.54 10.52 -23.28
CA GLN A 28 41.33 10.38 -24.72
C GLN A 28 40.88 8.96 -25.10
N TYR A 29 41.38 7.93 -24.41
CA TYR A 29 41.01 6.54 -24.67
C TYR A 29 39.53 6.29 -24.32
N VAL A 30 39.06 6.89 -23.22
CA VAL A 30 37.64 6.84 -22.81
C VAL A 30 36.74 7.51 -23.85
N LYS A 31 37.15 8.67 -24.40
CA LYS A 31 36.41 9.36 -25.47
C LYS A 31 36.35 8.56 -26.76
N ASP A 32 37.47 8.00 -27.19
CA ASP A 32 37.57 7.22 -28.42
C ASP A 32 36.73 5.93 -28.31
N LYS A 33 36.72 5.30 -27.13
CA LYS A 33 35.88 4.13 -26.83
C LYS A 33 34.38 4.46 -26.84
N PHE A 34 33.95 5.56 -26.22
CA PHE A 34 32.55 5.98 -26.29
C PHE A 34 32.10 6.35 -27.71
N GLN A 35 32.97 6.95 -28.52
CA GLN A 35 32.65 7.25 -29.91
C GLN A 35 32.54 5.98 -30.77
N SER A 36 33.30 4.93 -30.45
CA SER A 36 33.20 3.61 -31.08
C SER A 36 31.93 2.86 -30.65
N ASP A 37 31.63 2.83 -29.36
CA ASP A 37 30.52 2.06 -28.79
C ASP A 37 29.15 2.72 -29.00
N SER A 38 29.08 4.05 -29.10
CA SER A 38 27.85 4.79 -29.45
C SER A 38 27.34 4.52 -30.87
N ARG A 39 28.18 3.96 -31.76
CA ARG A 39 27.80 3.56 -33.13
C ARG A 39 27.18 2.16 -33.21
N LYS A 40 27.17 1.41 -32.10
CA LYS A 40 26.56 0.07 -32.05
C LYS A 40 25.06 0.20 -31.75
N VAL A 41 24.22 -0.46 -32.56
CA VAL A 41 22.76 -0.42 -32.40
C VAL A 41 22.35 -1.12 -31.09
N GLY A 42 21.54 -0.46 -30.27
CA GLY A 42 20.92 -1.05 -29.08
C GLY A 42 21.69 -0.88 -27.76
N VAL A 43 22.73 -0.04 -27.71
CA VAL A 43 23.55 0.09 -26.51
C VAL A 43 23.08 1.23 -25.59
N CYS A 44 22.82 0.91 -24.32
CA CYS A 44 22.46 1.90 -23.30
C CYS A 44 23.70 2.67 -22.84
N PHE A 45 23.74 3.97 -23.13
CA PHE A 45 24.84 4.87 -22.77
C PHE A 45 25.19 4.84 -21.27
N ARG A 46 24.17 4.65 -20.41
CA ARG A 46 24.31 4.52 -18.95
C ARG A 46 25.05 3.27 -18.51
N THR A 47 24.91 2.16 -19.23
CA THR A 47 25.61 0.91 -18.94
C THR A 47 27.06 1.00 -19.40
N LEU A 48 27.28 1.49 -20.63
CA LEU A 48 28.62 1.71 -21.20
C LEU A 48 29.49 2.61 -20.33
N ILE A 49 28.93 3.72 -19.85
CA ILE A 49 29.69 4.70 -19.08
C ILE A 49 30.06 4.18 -17.69
N ARG A 50 29.24 3.28 -17.12
CA ARG A 50 29.52 2.62 -15.83
C ARG A 50 30.58 1.53 -16.00
N GLU A 51 30.44 0.65 -16.97
CA GLU A 51 31.42 -0.41 -17.25
C GLU A 51 32.79 0.18 -17.65
N SER A 52 32.79 1.27 -18.40
CA SER A 52 34.03 1.97 -18.76
C SER A 52 34.67 2.65 -17.57
N LEU A 53 33.88 3.15 -16.60
CA LEU A 53 34.42 3.69 -15.35
C LEU A 53 35.02 2.58 -14.49
N GLU A 54 34.37 1.43 -14.36
CA GLU A 54 34.90 0.28 -13.61
C GLU A 54 36.21 -0.23 -14.23
N LEU A 55 36.28 -0.35 -15.56
CA LEU A 55 37.51 -0.70 -16.25
C LEU A 55 38.60 0.35 -16.08
N TYR A 56 38.25 1.64 -16.15
CA TYR A 56 39.19 2.73 -15.92
C TYR A 56 39.77 2.71 -14.50
N LEU A 57 38.94 2.45 -13.50
CA LEU A 57 39.37 2.28 -12.10
C LEU A 57 40.23 1.03 -11.91
N PHE A 58 39.91 -0.05 -12.61
CA PHE A 58 40.62 -1.32 -12.57
C PHE A 58 42.00 -1.23 -13.26
N GLU A 59 42.11 -0.57 -14.41
CA GLU A 59 43.35 -0.43 -15.18
C GLU A 59 44.30 0.61 -14.57
N LYS A 60 43.77 1.66 -13.93
CA LYS A 60 44.56 2.75 -13.31
C LYS A 60 44.91 2.50 -11.85
N GLN A 61 45.00 1.23 -11.40
CA GLN A 61 45.24 0.81 -10.01
C GLN A 61 46.05 1.84 -9.21
N TYR A 62 45.39 2.54 -8.29
CA TYR A 62 45.99 3.66 -7.57
C TYR A 62 47.16 3.19 -6.69
N GLU A 63 48.38 3.40 -7.17
CA GLU A 63 49.59 3.37 -6.34
C GLU A 63 49.51 4.49 -5.29
N THR A 64 49.74 4.16 -4.02
CA THR A 64 50.15 5.20 -3.07
C THR A 64 51.58 5.62 -3.41
N PRO A 65 52.01 6.85 -3.07
CA PRO A 65 53.38 7.32 -3.30
C PRO A 65 54.49 6.41 -2.72
N ASN A 66 54.14 5.46 -1.84
CA ASN A 66 55.06 4.55 -1.15
C ASN A 66 54.88 3.07 -1.56
N GLY A 67 54.19 2.76 -2.67
CA GLY A 67 54.25 1.43 -3.30
C GLY A 67 53.66 0.27 -2.50
N LYS A 68 52.72 0.50 -1.57
CA LYS A 68 51.98 -0.59 -0.91
C LYS A 68 50.60 -0.76 -1.54
N HIS A 69 50.27 -2.00 -1.89
CA HIS A 69 48.94 -2.40 -2.36
C HIS A 69 47.92 -2.30 -1.22
N PHE A 70 46.76 -1.71 -1.49
CA PHE A 70 45.60 -1.85 -0.63
C PHE A 70 45.03 -3.25 -0.85
N GLN A 71 45.02 -4.10 0.18
CA GLN A 71 44.26 -5.34 0.14
C GLN A 71 42.76 -5.03 0.29
N PRO A 72 41.88 -5.82 -0.33
CA PRO A 72 40.45 -5.74 -0.06
C PRO A 72 40.24 -6.00 1.43
N LEU A 73 39.47 -5.15 2.10
CA LEU A 73 38.99 -5.47 3.44
C LEU A 73 37.92 -6.54 3.29
N ASP A 74 38.32 -7.79 3.50
CA ASP A 74 37.39 -8.85 3.83
C ASP A 74 36.70 -8.52 5.15
N ASN A 75 35.37 -8.52 5.12
CA ASN A 75 34.41 -8.32 6.21
C ASN A 75 34.12 -6.87 6.63
N LEU A 76 32.94 -6.35 6.23
CA LEU A 76 31.90 -5.71 7.08
C LEU A 76 30.83 -4.99 6.22
N PRO A 77 29.65 -4.70 6.79
CA PRO A 77 28.37 -5.37 6.60
C PRO A 77 27.59 -4.97 5.32
N SER A 78 26.61 -5.79 4.96
CA SER A 78 25.59 -5.52 3.95
C SER A 78 24.67 -4.38 4.38
N ASP A 79 24.98 -3.15 3.99
CA ASP A 79 24.08 -2.01 4.09
C ASP A 79 23.88 -1.44 2.67
N PRO A 80 22.65 -1.44 2.10
CA PRO A 80 22.47 -1.31 0.65
C PRO A 80 22.42 0.17 0.22
N PHE A 81 23.34 0.55 -0.65
CA PHE A 81 23.15 1.17 -1.98
C PHE A 81 21.92 2.07 -2.30
N PHE A 82 21.28 2.77 -1.36
CA PHE A 82 20.08 3.54 -1.68
C PHE A 82 20.35 5.01 -2.07
N ASP A 83 20.12 5.37 -3.35
CA ASP A 83 20.23 6.76 -3.84
C ASP A 83 18.94 7.55 -3.54
N ARG A 84 18.95 8.31 -2.44
CA ARG A 84 17.84 9.14 -1.98
C ARG A 84 17.31 10.14 -3.03
N GLN A 85 18.18 10.70 -3.87
CA GLN A 85 17.75 11.68 -4.88
C GLN A 85 17.01 11.01 -6.03
N TRP A 86 17.49 9.83 -6.45
CA TRP A 86 16.79 9.01 -7.43
C TRP A 86 15.42 8.59 -6.90
N ALA A 87 15.34 8.12 -5.66
CA ALA A 87 14.09 7.73 -5.02
C ALA A 87 13.05 8.85 -5.00
N GLN A 88 13.47 10.07 -4.63
CA GLN A 88 12.62 11.26 -4.66
C GLN A 88 12.11 11.58 -6.08
N ALA A 89 12.96 11.44 -7.10
CA ALA A 89 12.56 11.66 -8.49
C ALA A 89 11.53 10.63 -8.98
N ILE A 90 11.68 9.36 -8.59
CA ILE A 90 10.71 8.29 -8.90
C ILE A 90 9.35 8.60 -8.26
N ILE A 91 9.33 8.98 -6.97
CA ILE A 91 8.09 9.30 -6.27
C ILE A 91 7.39 10.52 -6.89
N HIS A 92 8.13 11.59 -7.16
CA HIS A 92 7.55 12.78 -7.79
C HIS A 92 6.94 12.49 -9.17
N GLU A 93 7.64 11.72 -10.01
CA GLU A 93 7.14 11.34 -11.32
C GLU A 93 5.93 10.40 -11.23
N ALA A 94 5.92 9.46 -10.26
CA ALA A 94 4.76 8.61 -10.00
C ALA A 94 3.54 9.46 -9.61
N MET A 95 3.70 10.37 -8.65
CA MET A 95 2.63 11.27 -8.21
C MET A 95 2.09 12.15 -9.34
N ARG A 96 2.97 12.65 -10.22
CA ARG A 96 2.56 13.42 -11.41
C ARG A 96 1.66 12.58 -12.34
N ARG A 97 2.07 11.35 -12.66
CA ARG A 97 1.29 10.43 -13.51
C ARG A 97 -0.04 10.04 -12.88
N VAL A 98 -0.05 9.75 -11.58
CA VAL A 98 -1.27 9.44 -10.84
C VAL A 98 -2.24 10.62 -10.88
N ARG A 99 -1.75 11.85 -10.68
CA ARG A 99 -2.58 13.05 -10.79
C ARG A 99 -3.25 13.16 -12.16
N GLU A 100 -2.52 12.91 -13.23
CA GLU A 100 -3.06 12.95 -14.60
C GLU A 100 -4.15 11.89 -14.81
N ILE A 101 -3.93 10.66 -14.33
CA ILE A 101 -4.93 9.57 -14.37
C ILE A 101 -6.17 9.95 -13.56
N CYS A 102 -5.99 10.40 -12.31
CA CYS A 102 -7.09 10.76 -11.43
C CYS A 102 -7.95 11.89 -12.02
N LEU A 103 -7.32 12.93 -12.56
CA LEU A 103 -8.02 14.03 -13.21
C LEU A 103 -8.83 13.58 -14.43
N ALA A 104 -8.30 12.66 -15.23
CA ALA A 104 -8.99 12.14 -16.41
C ALA A 104 -10.19 11.25 -16.07
N GLU A 105 -10.11 10.46 -14.99
CA GLU A 105 -11.14 9.47 -14.65
C GLU A 105 -12.18 9.93 -13.63
N GLY A 106 -11.77 10.70 -12.62
CA GLY A 106 -12.58 11.02 -11.45
C GLY A 106 -12.48 12.46 -10.98
N GLY A 107 -11.78 13.31 -11.74
CA GLY A 107 -11.56 14.71 -11.39
C GLY A 107 -10.55 14.90 -10.26
N SER A 108 -10.49 16.12 -9.72
CA SER A 108 -9.54 16.48 -8.66
C SER A 108 -9.80 15.73 -7.36
N GLU A 109 -11.07 15.46 -7.03
CA GLU A 109 -11.46 14.81 -5.77
C GLU A 109 -10.84 13.42 -5.58
N LEU A 110 -10.64 12.68 -6.67
CA LEU A 110 -9.98 11.37 -6.62
C LEU A 110 -8.51 11.49 -6.22
N PHE A 111 -7.80 12.50 -6.72
CA PHE A 111 -6.41 12.74 -6.35
C PHE A 111 -6.29 13.31 -4.93
N GLU A 112 -7.21 14.18 -4.51
CA GLU A 112 -7.25 14.70 -3.14
C GLU A 112 -7.42 13.59 -2.10
N CYS A 113 -8.20 12.53 -2.39
CA CYS A 113 -8.33 11.38 -1.50
C CYS A 113 -6.98 10.68 -1.23
N LEU A 114 -6.12 10.60 -2.26
CA LEU A 114 -4.76 10.07 -2.10
C LEU A 114 -3.93 11.00 -1.22
N LEU A 115 -3.95 12.32 -1.44
CA LEU A 115 -3.22 13.28 -0.61
C LEU A 115 -3.67 13.24 0.86
N ASP A 116 -4.97 13.11 1.11
CA ASP A 116 -5.52 12.97 2.45
C ASP A 116 -5.03 11.68 3.13
N ASP A 117 -5.04 10.54 2.44
CA ASP A 117 -4.49 9.28 2.97
C ASP A 117 -3.01 9.42 3.30
N LEU A 118 -2.26 9.96 2.35
CA LEU A 118 -0.83 10.13 2.44
C LEU A 118 -0.40 11.07 3.59
N SER A 119 -1.26 12.02 3.98
CA SER A 119 -1.08 12.90 5.14
C SER A 119 -1.66 12.34 6.45
N SER A 120 -2.12 11.09 6.46
CA SER A 120 -2.79 10.43 7.60
C SER A 120 -4.01 11.19 8.13
N ARG A 121 -4.70 11.96 7.27
CA ARG A 121 -5.89 12.71 7.67
C ARG A 121 -7.07 11.76 7.89
N SER A 122 -7.71 11.87 9.06
CA SER A 122 -8.93 11.12 9.39
C SER A 122 -10.01 11.35 8.34
N TYR A 123 -10.76 10.29 7.98
CA TYR A 123 -11.85 10.36 7.00
C TYR A 123 -12.95 11.34 7.40
N GLN A 124 -13.16 11.52 8.71
CA GLN A 124 -14.13 12.47 9.26
C GLN A 124 -13.74 13.94 9.03
N GLU A 125 -12.43 14.22 8.95
CA GLU A 125 -11.88 15.57 8.84
C GLU A 125 -11.65 16.00 7.38
N ARG A 126 -11.78 15.07 6.42
CA ARG A 126 -11.54 15.37 5.01
C ARG A 126 -12.61 16.33 4.45
N PRO A 127 -12.22 17.34 3.68
CA PRO A 127 -13.14 18.32 3.13
C PRO A 127 -14.07 17.72 2.06
N GLY A 128 -15.19 18.41 1.79
CA GLY A 128 -16.12 18.04 0.71
C GLY A 128 -17.37 17.26 1.16
N THR A 129 -18.20 16.87 0.19
CA THR A 129 -19.54 16.30 0.43
C THR A 129 -19.65 14.81 0.09
N LEU A 130 -18.56 14.17 -0.35
CA LEU A 130 -18.54 12.74 -0.65
C LEU A 130 -18.83 11.90 0.59
N SER A 131 -19.61 10.84 0.45
CA SER A 131 -19.84 9.86 1.53
C SER A 131 -18.53 9.15 1.91
N LEU A 132 -18.44 8.66 3.15
CA LEU A 132 -17.24 7.96 3.63
C LEU A 132 -16.92 6.74 2.76
N ARG A 133 -17.94 5.99 2.33
CA ARG A 133 -17.79 4.90 1.37
C ARG A 133 -17.16 5.34 0.04
N THR A 134 -17.61 6.47 -0.49
CA THR A 134 -17.10 7.00 -1.76
C THR A 134 -15.66 7.47 -1.60
N ARG A 135 -15.34 8.14 -0.49
CA ARG A 135 -13.97 8.53 -0.13
C ARG A 135 -13.06 7.29 -0.05
N TYR A 136 -13.47 6.26 0.66
CA TYR A 136 -12.68 5.03 0.81
C TYR A 136 -12.42 4.35 -0.53
N ARG A 137 -13.46 4.20 -1.36
CA ARG A 137 -13.31 3.64 -2.71
C ARG A 137 -12.34 4.46 -3.56
N ASN A 138 -12.44 5.79 -3.51
CA ASN A 138 -11.55 6.68 -4.24
C ASN A 138 -10.10 6.58 -3.74
N SER A 139 -9.92 6.53 -2.42
CA SER A 139 -8.65 6.25 -1.76
C SER A 139 -8.01 4.96 -2.25
N GLU A 140 -8.70 3.82 -2.16
CA GLU A 140 -8.17 2.53 -2.60
C GLU A 140 -7.87 2.51 -4.10
N LYS A 141 -8.72 3.15 -4.91
CA LYS A 141 -8.50 3.29 -6.36
C LYS A 141 -7.25 4.14 -6.66
N ALA A 142 -7.07 5.26 -5.99
CA ALA A 142 -5.91 6.14 -6.21
C ALA A 142 -4.60 5.53 -5.68
N LYS A 143 -4.64 4.82 -4.55
CA LYS A 143 -3.52 4.00 -4.06
C LYS A 143 -3.12 2.94 -5.07
N HIS A 144 -4.10 2.25 -5.68
CA HIS A 144 -3.81 1.27 -6.73
C HIS A 144 -3.07 1.90 -7.92
N TYR A 145 -3.49 3.09 -8.37
CA TYR A 145 -2.75 3.82 -9.40
C TYR A 145 -1.34 4.18 -8.97
N LEU A 146 -1.16 4.63 -7.73
CA LEU A 146 0.16 4.97 -7.21
C LEU A 146 1.09 3.75 -7.22
N LEU A 147 0.62 2.61 -6.73
CA LEU A 147 1.38 1.35 -6.75
C LEU A 147 1.75 0.94 -8.17
N GLN A 148 0.79 0.98 -9.09
CA GLN A 148 1.02 0.63 -10.49
C GLN A 148 2.05 1.55 -11.16
N GLN A 149 1.99 2.87 -10.90
CA GLN A 149 2.94 3.83 -11.49
C GLN A 149 4.33 3.72 -10.86
N LEU A 150 4.42 3.50 -9.54
CA LEU A 150 5.69 3.23 -8.87
C LEU A 150 6.35 1.97 -9.43
N GLU A 151 5.61 0.87 -9.54
CA GLU A 151 6.11 -0.37 -10.12
C GLU A 151 6.59 -0.17 -11.57
N ALA A 152 5.79 0.49 -12.41
CA ALA A 152 6.16 0.76 -13.81
C ALA A 152 7.45 1.59 -13.91
N LEU A 153 7.60 2.63 -13.07
CA LEU A 153 8.79 3.46 -13.04
C LEU A 153 10.01 2.67 -12.55
N LEU A 154 9.87 1.83 -11.53
CA LEU A 154 10.95 1.00 -11.03
C LEU A 154 11.41 -0.01 -12.08
N MET A 155 10.48 -0.72 -12.71
CA MET A 155 10.79 -1.65 -13.81
C MET A 155 11.48 -0.96 -15.00
N SER A 156 11.16 0.32 -15.25
CA SER A 156 11.78 1.09 -16.34
C SER A 156 13.17 1.64 -15.99
N THR A 157 13.49 1.79 -14.70
CA THR A 157 14.70 2.48 -14.24
C THR A 157 15.74 1.55 -13.62
N ILE A 158 15.31 0.36 -13.17
CA ILE A 158 16.12 -0.72 -12.63
C ILE A 158 16.35 -1.77 -13.73
N SER A 159 17.61 -2.03 -14.05
CA SER A 159 17.98 -2.93 -15.15
C SER A 159 17.97 -4.42 -14.78
N ASP A 160 18.04 -4.76 -13.49
CA ASP A 160 17.91 -6.13 -13.00
C ASP A 160 16.57 -6.30 -12.25
N PRO A 161 15.60 -7.04 -12.82
CA PRO A 161 14.30 -7.30 -12.19
C PRO A 161 14.39 -7.93 -10.79
N ARG A 162 15.49 -8.62 -10.47
CA ARG A 162 15.70 -9.24 -9.15
C ARG A 162 15.96 -8.21 -8.05
N LEU A 163 16.44 -7.02 -8.40
CA LEU A 163 16.70 -5.92 -7.47
C LEU A 163 15.46 -5.05 -7.23
N VAL A 164 14.43 -5.16 -8.08
CA VAL A 164 13.20 -4.36 -7.98
C VAL A 164 12.51 -4.54 -6.63
N MET A 165 12.51 -5.76 -6.08
CA MET A 165 11.92 -6.04 -4.76
C MET A 165 12.73 -5.42 -3.61
N GLN A 166 14.06 -5.38 -3.73
CA GLN A 166 14.95 -4.79 -2.71
C GLN A 166 14.89 -3.25 -2.73
N GLU A 167 14.88 -2.66 -3.94
CA GLU A 167 14.72 -1.21 -4.11
C GLU A 167 13.31 -0.73 -3.73
N TRP A 168 12.28 -1.55 -3.96
CA TRP A 168 10.93 -1.32 -3.43
C TRP A 168 10.96 -1.23 -1.90
N GLN A 169 11.56 -2.20 -1.21
CA GLN A 169 11.68 -2.19 0.25
C GLN A 169 12.48 -1.00 0.77
N ALA A 170 13.49 -0.54 0.05
CA ALA A 170 14.27 0.63 0.44
C ALA A 170 13.55 1.96 0.15
N LEU A 171 12.72 2.04 -0.90
CA LEU A 171 11.80 3.16 -1.14
C LEU A 171 10.79 3.32 0.01
N HIS A 172 10.28 2.20 0.53
CA HIS A 172 9.46 2.17 1.74
C HIS A 172 10.17 2.79 2.96
N GLN A 173 11.50 2.82 3.04
CA GLN A 173 12.19 3.43 4.19
C GLN A 173 12.34 4.96 4.09
N ILE A 174 12.16 5.56 2.90
CA ILE A 174 12.47 6.99 2.64
C ILE A 174 11.26 7.81 2.19
N LEU A 175 10.17 7.14 1.80
CA LEU A 175 8.85 7.73 1.61
C LEU A 175 8.40 8.70 2.74
N PRO A 176 8.68 8.45 4.04
CA PRO A 176 8.32 9.39 5.12
C PRO A 176 9.05 10.73 5.03
N GLU A 177 10.33 10.72 4.65
CA GLU A 177 11.19 11.92 4.67
C GLU A 177 11.03 12.80 3.43
N ALA A 178 10.65 12.21 2.28
CA ALA A 178 10.57 12.93 1.02
C ALA A 178 9.23 13.63 0.79
N VAL A 179 8.12 13.06 1.28
CA VAL A 179 6.77 13.52 0.96
C VAL A 179 5.83 13.50 2.18
N THR A 180 6.34 13.35 3.42
CA THR A 180 5.49 13.09 4.61
C THR A 180 4.53 11.93 4.38
N LEU A 181 5.00 10.85 3.73
CA LEU A 181 4.17 9.70 3.36
C LEU A 181 4.50 8.54 4.28
N ASP A 182 3.51 8.08 5.02
CA ASP A 182 3.64 6.81 5.72
C ASP A 182 3.54 5.66 4.68
N PRO A 183 4.63 4.90 4.44
CA PRO A 183 4.63 3.77 3.52
C PRO A 183 3.73 2.65 4.00
N GLU A 184 3.53 2.57 5.33
CA GLU A 184 2.63 1.61 5.91
C GLU A 184 1.20 1.86 5.40
N ILE A 185 0.77 3.09 5.07
CA ILE A 185 -0.58 3.40 4.53
C ILE A 185 -0.89 2.74 3.18
N LEU A 186 0.14 2.37 2.40
CA LEU A 186 -0.03 1.61 1.16
C LEU A 186 -0.28 0.12 1.40
N THR A 187 -0.03 -0.36 2.63
CA THR A 187 -0.12 -1.77 3.01
C THR A 187 -1.01 -2.03 4.25
N GLN A 188 -1.29 -0.99 5.03
CA GLN A 188 -2.15 -0.97 6.19
C GLN A 188 -3.54 -0.58 5.74
N HIS A 189 -4.44 -1.56 5.83
CA HIS A 189 -5.87 -1.36 5.62
C HIS A 189 -6.58 -0.88 6.90
N PHE A 190 -5.85 -0.65 7.99
CA PHE A 190 -6.43 -0.37 9.30
C PHE A 190 -6.81 1.10 9.42
N LEU A 191 -8.11 1.36 9.49
CA LEU A 191 -8.65 2.65 9.87
C LEU A 191 -8.56 2.85 11.39
N SER A 192 -8.49 4.11 11.82
CA SER A 192 -8.59 4.45 13.24
C SER A 192 -9.94 3.96 13.81
N SER A 193 -10.00 3.68 15.12
CA SER A 193 -11.25 3.30 15.80
C SER A 193 -12.36 4.36 15.62
N GLN A 194 -11.96 5.64 15.56
CA GLN A 194 -12.86 6.75 15.32
C GLN A 194 -13.44 6.74 13.90
N ASP A 195 -12.60 6.53 12.88
CA ASP A 195 -13.06 6.40 11.49
C ASP A 195 -13.96 5.18 11.34
N MET A 196 -13.56 4.02 11.88
CA MET A 196 -14.38 2.80 11.89
C MET A 196 -15.77 3.04 12.49
N SER A 197 -15.85 3.81 13.58
CA SER A 197 -17.12 4.17 14.20
C SER A 197 -17.98 5.08 13.31
N ALA A 198 -17.38 6.07 12.66
CA ALA A 198 -18.09 6.91 11.69
C ALA A 198 -18.63 6.12 10.50
N PHE A 199 -17.80 5.26 9.91
CA PHE A 199 -18.23 4.39 8.82
C PHE A 199 -19.39 3.50 9.26
N TRP A 200 -19.30 2.91 10.46
CA TRP A 200 -20.37 2.07 10.98
C TRP A 200 -21.70 2.83 11.13
N LEU A 201 -21.67 4.08 11.58
CA LEU A 201 -22.87 4.93 11.69
C LEU A 201 -23.44 5.31 10.32
N GLU A 202 -22.59 5.61 9.34
CA GLU A 202 -23.02 5.86 7.95
C GLU A 202 -23.71 4.61 7.37
N LEU A 203 -23.05 3.45 7.46
CA LEU A 203 -23.57 2.17 6.96
C LEU A 203 -24.91 1.78 7.58
N GLN A 204 -25.10 2.06 8.87
CA GLN A 204 -26.38 1.85 9.54
C GLN A 204 -27.52 2.70 8.96
N SER A 205 -27.19 3.89 8.49
CA SER A 205 -28.14 4.86 7.97
C SER A 205 -28.41 4.68 6.47
N GLU A 206 -27.55 3.95 5.77
CA GLU A 206 -27.73 3.63 4.35
C GLU A 206 -28.94 2.71 4.12
N THR A 207 -29.71 3.02 3.08
CA THR A 207 -30.76 2.16 2.56
C THR A 207 -30.15 0.95 1.83
N VAL A 208 -30.58 -0.25 2.19
CA VAL A 208 -30.14 -1.47 1.52
C VAL A 208 -30.78 -1.55 0.13
N PRO A 209 -29.98 -1.70 -0.95
CA PRO A 209 -30.49 -1.77 -2.31
C PRO A 209 -31.64 -2.77 -2.49
N GLY A 210 -32.78 -2.28 -2.97
CA GLY A 210 -33.96 -3.08 -3.25
C GLY A 210 -34.74 -3.56 -2.02
N LEU A 211 -34.57 -2.93 -0.85
CA LEU A 211 -35.36 -3.20 0.36
C LEU A 211 -36.04 -1.96 0.95
N ASP A 212 -35.81 -0.75 0.42
CA ASP A 212 -36.34 0.55 0.88
C ASP A 212 -36.26 0.78 2.41
N ARG A 213 -35.34 0.07 3.07
CA ARG A 213 -35.10 0.10 4.52
C ARG A 213 -33.63 0.32 4.78
N THR A 214 -33.34 1.04 5.86
CA THR A 214 -31.95 1.23 6.29
C THR A 214 -31.38 -0.05 6.88
N PHE A 215 -30.05 -0.20 6.84
CA PHE A 215 -29.40 -1.34 7.48
C PHE A 215 -29.76 -1.43 8.97
N ARG A 216 -29.78 -0.30 9.69
CA ARG A 216 -30.27 -0.22 11.08
C ARG A 216 -31.69 -0.74 11.24
N ALA A 217 -32.61 -0.31 10.37
CA ALA A 217 -34.01 -0.75 10.43
C ALA A 217 -34.16 -2.25 10.22
N LEU A 218 -33.26 -2.89 9.47
CA LEU A 218 -33.23 -4.34 9.28
C LEU A 218 -32.70 -5.05 10.52
N ILE A 219 -31.59 -4.59 11.11
CA ILE A 219 -30.98 -5.29 12.24
C ILE A 219 -31.70 -5.06 13.58
N GLN A 220 -32.38 -3.92 13.74
CA GLN A 220 -33.05 -3.54 14.99
C GLN A 220 -34.58 -3.53 14.90
N GLY A 221 -35.16 -3.27 13.72
CA GLY A 221 -36.61 -3.09 13.58
C GLY A 221 -37.41 -4.36 13.89
N PRO A 222 -38.55 -4.26 14.60
CA PRO A 222 -39.33 -5.43 15.01
C PRO A 222 -39.93 -6.21 13.83
N ASP A 223 -40.22 -5.53 12.72
CA ASP A 223 -40.90 -6.10 11.55
C ASP A 223 -39.93 -6.63 10.48
N THR A 224 -38.66 -6.80 10.80
CA THR A 224 -37.71 -7.44 9.87
C THR A 224 -38.08 -8.90 9.67
N THR A 225 -37.98 -9.38 8.43
CA THR A 225 -38.19 -10.77 8.04
C THR A 225 -36.87 -11.48 7.76
N LEU A 226 -36.87 -12.82 7.84
CA LEU A 226 -35.70 -13.63 7.52
C LEU A 226 -35.24 -13.43 6.05
N ALA A 227 -36.17 -13.29 5.12
CA ALA A 227 -35.87 -13.10 3.70
C ALA A 227 -35.13 -11.77 3.44
N GLU A 228 -35.50 -10.69 4.14
CA GLU A 228 -34.82 -9.41 4.04
C GLU A 228 -33.37 -9.50 4.56
N LEU A 229 -33.12 -10.19 5.68
CA LEU A 229 -31.77 -10.40 6.21
C LEU A 229 -30.90 -11.24 5.27
N GLN A 230 -31.46 -12.31 4.71
CA GLN A 230 -30.77 -13.16 3.74
C GLN A 230 -30.40 -12.38 2.47
N LYS A 231 -31.33 -11.59 1.93
CA LYS A 231 -31.08 -10.71 0.79
C LYS A 231 -30.00 -9.68 1.12
N THR A 232 -30.06 -9.08 2.30
CA THR A 232 -29.04 -8.11 2.76
C THR A 232 -27.65 -8.74 2.81
N ARG A 233 -27.50 -9.95 3.37
CA ARG A 233 -26.21 -10.67 3.35
C ARG A 233 -25.73 -10.98 1.94
N GLN A 234 -26.63 -11.34 1.03
CA GLN A 234 -26.26 -11.60 -0.36
C GLN A 234 -25.72 -10.33 -1.03
N ILE A 235 -26.36 -9.18 -0.77
CA ILE A 235 -25.88 -7.87 -1.23
C ILE A 235 -24.50 -7.56 -0.64
N ILE A 236 -24.31 -7.72 0.68
CA ILE A 236 -23.02 -7.46 1.33
C ILE A 236 -21.90 -8.34 0.73
N LYS A 237 -22.17 -9.64 0.50
CA LYS A 237 -21.20 -10.54 -0.15
C LYS A 237 -20.85 -10.11 -1.58
N GLN A 238 -21.80 -9.48 -2.29
CA GLN A 238 -21.60 -8.97 -3.63
C GLN A 238 -20.93 -7.58 -3.68
N GLN A 239 -20.81 -6.88 -2.55
CA GLN A 239 -20.24 -5.53 -2.48
C GLN A 239 -18.70 -5.49 -2.52
N ASN A 240 -18.02 -6.65 -2.61
CA ASN A 240 -16.55 -6.71 -2.61
C ASN A 240 -15.81 -6.98 -3.95
N PRO A 241 -16.33 -6.61 -5.14
CA PRO A 241 -15.45 -6.35 -6.28
C PRO A 241 -14.94 -4.90 -6.20
N GLY A 242 -13.65 -4.72 -5.86
CA GLY A 242 -12.95 -3.44 -5.97
C GLY A 242 -12.88 -2.56 -4.72
N SER A 243 -12.79 -3.16 -3.51
CA SER A 243 -12.45 -2.47 -2.25
C SER A 243 -13.32 -1.24 -1.91
N THR A 244 -14.65 -1.39 -2.01
CA THR A 244 -15.57 -0.25 -1.74
C THR A 244 -15.76 0.04 -0.25
N LEU A 245 -15.39 -0.89 0.62
CA LEU A 245 -15.43 -0.76 2.08
C LEU A 245 -14.26 -1.52 2.73
N PRO A 246 -13.81 -1.11 3.92
CA PRO A 246 -12.94 -1.91 4.77
C PRO A 246 -13.52 -3.31 5.02
N LEU A 247 -12.65 -4.33 4.99
CA LEU A 247 -13.07 -5.72 5.12
C LEU A 247 -13.76 -5.98 6.47
N GLU A 248 -13.24 -5.41 7.54
CA GLU A 248 -13.77 -5.52 8.90
C GLU A 248 -15.20 -4.98 9.00
N LEU A 249 -15.55 -3.93 8.25
CA LEU A 249 -16.92 -3.42 8.22
C LEU A 249 -17.85 -4.37 7.47
N LEU A 250 -17.40 -4.94 6.35
CA LEU A 250 -18.17 -5.95 5.62
C LEU A 250 -18.44 -7.18 6.50
N GLU A 251 -17.41 -7.68 7.19
CA GLU A 251 -17.53 -8.78 8.15
C GLU A 251 -18.48 -8.43 9.29
N ALA A 252 -18.37 -7.22 9.85
CA ALA A 252 -19.26 -6.77 10.90
C ALA A 252 -20.72 -6.71 10.46
N MET A 253 -21.00 -6.21 9.25
CA MET A 253 -22.35 -6.22 8.68
C MET A 253 -22.88 -7.66 8.52
N LEU A 254 -22.06 -8.57 7.98
CA LEU A 254 -22.44 -9.97 7.79
C LEU A 254 -22.73 -10.69 9.11
N TYR A 255 -21.86 -10.54 10.11
CA TYR A 255 -22.04 -11.15 11.41
C TYR A 255 -23.21 -10.55 12.17
N THR A 256 -23.49 -9.25 12.00
CA THR A 256 -24.67 -8.62 12.58
C THR A 256 -25.95 -9.22 12.01
N CYS A 257 -26.06 -9.38 10.68
CA CYS A 257 -27.20 -10.07 10.08
C CYS A 257 -27.36 -11.51 10.62
N LEU A 258 -26.25 -12.26 10.69
CA LEU A 258 -26.25 -13.62 11.23
C LEU A 258 -26.70 -13.69 12.70
N ALA A 259 -26.30 -12.72 13.53
CA ALA A 259 -26.73 -12.62 14.91
C ALA A 259 -28.25 -12.43 15.01
N VAL A 260 -28.82 -11.54 14.18
CA VAL A 260 -30.28 -11.32 14.14
C VAL A 260 -31.01 -12.56 13.63
N GLU A 261 -30.51 -13.21 12.58
CA GLU A 261 -31.07 -14.44 12.04
C GLU A 261 -31.13 -15.57 13.09
N LEU A 262 -30.06 -15.71 13.87
CA LEU A 262 -29.97 -16.70 14.94
C LEU A 262 -30.98 -16.40 16.05
N LEU A 263 -30.93 -15.19 16.61
CA LEU A 263 -31.70 -14.85 17.80
C LEU A 263 -33.20 -14.73 17.55
N ARG A 264 -33.61 -14.18 16.39
CA ARG A 264 -35.03 -13.91 16.12
C ARG A 264 -35.75 -15.08 15.44
N PHE A 265 -35.07 -15.77 14.52
CA PHE A 265 -35.71 -16.79 13.68
C PHE A 265 -35.31 -18.22 14.02
N LYS A 266 -34.39 -18.40 14.99
CA LYS A 266 -33.86 -19.71 15.39
C LYS A 266 -33.43 -20.55 14.17
N THR A 267 -32.85 -19.87 13.18
CA THR A 267 -32.59 -20.45 11.86
C THR A 267 -31.67 -21.66 12.01
N SER A 268 -31.97 -22.77 11.32
CA SER A 268 -31.12 -23.96 11.34
C SER A 268 -29.72 -23.63 10.82
N ILE A 269 -28.76 -23.58 11.73
CA ILE A 269 -27.35 -23.29 11.42
C ILE A 269 -26.68 -24.57 10.90
N SER A 270 -26.01 -24.48 9.74
CA SER A 270 -25.23 -25.61 9.20
C SER A 270 -24.09 -26.00 10.15
N GLU A 271 -23.63 -27.25 10.09
CA GLU A 271 -22.53 -27.71 10.95
C GLU A 271 -21.25 -26.88 10.77
N THR A 272 -20.97 -26.44 9.53
CA THR A 272 -19.85 -25.53 9.22
C THR A 272 -20.00 -24.17 9.90
N GLN A 273 -21.21 -23.59 9.90
CA GLN A 273 -21.49 -22.33 10.56
C GLN A 273 -21.44 -22.49 12.10
N ARG A 274 -21.88 -23.61 12.67
CA ARG A 274 -21.75 -23.87 14.11
C ARG A 274 -20.31 -23.83 14.61
N ARG A 275 -19.34 -24.21 13.76
CA ARG A 275 -17.90 -24.18 14.10
C ARG A 275 -17.28 -22.79 13.98
N THR A 276 -17.70 -21.98 13.00
CA THR A 276 -17.03 -20.71 12.67
C THR A 276 -17.73 -19.49 13.23
N LEU A 277 -19.07 -19.52 13.32
CA LEU A 277 -19.87 -18.39 13.76
C LEU A 277 -19.62 -17.96 15.22
N PRO A 278 -19.37 -18.85 16.21
CA PRO A 278 -19.07 -18.41 17.57
C PRO A 278 -17.85 -17.48 17.64
N ARG A 279 -16.79 -17.78 16.86
CA ARG A 279 -15.59 -16.94 16.80
C ARG A 279 -15.88 -15.58 16.16
N GLY A 280 -16.68 -15.55 15.10
CA GLY A 280 -17.09 -14.31 14.44
C GLY A 280 -17.94 -13.42 15.34
N LEU A 281 -18.87 -14.01 16.10
CA LEU A 281 -19.72 -13.29 17.06
C LEU A 281 -18.91 -12.79 18.26
N PHE A 282 -17.99 -13.62 18.78
CA PHE A 282 -17.04 -13.18 19.80
C PHE A 282 -16.23 -11.98 19.32
N TRP A 283 -15.61 -12.08 18.14
CA TRP A 283 -14.86 -10.98 17.53
C TRP A 283 -15.73 -9.72 17.41
N LEU A 284 -16.95 -9.84 16.90
CA LEU A 284 -17.88 -8.72 16.75
C LEU A 284 -18.19 -8.05 18.10
N SER A 285 -18.40 -8.82 19.16
CA SER A 285 -18.68 -8.29 20.50
C SER A 285 -17.54 -7.46 21.10
N LYS A 286 -16.29 -7.71 20.66
CA LYS A 286 -15.08 -7.02 21.16
C LYS A 286 -14.75 -5.74 20.41
N GLN A 287 -15.41 -5.46 19.29
CA GLN A 287 -15.10 -4.29 18.47
C GLN A 287 -15.60 -2.99 19.11
N GLN A 288 -14.71 -2.23 19.74
CA GLN A 288 -15.07 -1.01 20.49
C GLN A 288 -15.66 0.11 19.62
N TRP A 289 -15.39 0.10 18.32
CA TRP A 289 -15.90 1.07 17.36
C TRP A 289 -17.37 0.81 16.96
N LEU A 290 -17.93 -0.36 17.29
CA LEU A 290 -19.35 -0.66 17.13
C LEU A 290 -20.19 -0.03 18.22
N ASP A 291 -21.41 0.38 17.86
CA ASP A 291 -22.39 0.87 18.83
C ASP A 291 -22.73 -0.20 19.91
N PRO A 292 -23.11 0.23 21.12
CA PRO A 292 -23.40 -0.71 22.21
C PRO A 292 -24.49 -1.75 21.89
N GLN A 293 -25.48 -1.41 21.05
CA GLN A 293 -26.58 -2.32 20.75
C GLN A 293 -26.12 -3.46 19.86
N THR A 294 -25.34 -3.16 18.82
CA THR A 294 -24.74 -4.19 17.95
C THR A 294 -23.81 -5.12 18.75
N ARG A 295 -23.00 -4.58 19.68
CA ARG A 295 -22.15 -5.41 20.54
C ARG A 295 -22.94 -6.32 21.47
N ALA A 296 -24.01 -5.81 22.07
CA ALA A 296 -24.89 -6.61 22.93
C ALA A 296 -25.58 -7.72 22.14
N LEU A 297 -26.06 -7.42 20.94
CA LEU A 297 -26.64 -8.40 20.01
C LEU A 297 -25.64 -9.53 19.70
N ALA A 298 -24.39 -9.18 19.40
CA ALA A 298 -23.34 -10.15 19.10
C ALA A 298 -23.06 -11.09 20.29
N ALA A 299 -22.96 -10.53 21.50
CA ALA A 299 -22.72 -11.29 22.72
C ALA A 299 -23.88 -12.25 23.04
N GLN A 300 -25.13 -11.81 22.85
CA GLN A 300 -26.30 -12.67 23.02
C GLN A 300 -26.32 -13.83 22.02
N ALA A 301 -26.03 -13.54 20.74
CA ALA A 301 -25.97 -14.55 19.70
C ALA A 301 -24.84 -15.58 19.95
N GLU A 302 -23.70 -15.12 20.48
CA GLU A 302 -22.58 -15.99 20.87
C GLU A 302 -23.00 -16.98 21.97
N GLN A 303 -23.71 -16.51 22.99
CA GLN A 303 -24.22 -17.37 24.06
C GLN A 303 -25.22 -18.41 23.54
N GLU A 304 -26.15 -17.99 22.68
CA GLU A 304 -27.16 -18.88 22.10
C GLU A 304 -26.51 -20.01 21.29
N ILE A 305 -25.53 -19.69 20.44
CA ILE A 305 -24.87 -20.73 19.62
C ILE A 305 -24.04 -21.69 20.47
N GLN A 306 -23.41 -21.21 21.55
CA GLN A 306 -22.66 -22.06 22.48
C GLN A 306 -23.60 -23.04 23.20
N HIS A 307 -24.78 -22.58 23.63
CA HIS A 307 -25.82 -23.45 24.19
C HIS A 307 -26.30 -24.52 23.20
N LEU A 308 -26.52 -24.15 21.94
CA LEU A 308 -26.92 -25.10 20.89
C LEU A 308 -25.85 -26.15 20.58
N THR A 309 -24.56 -25.82 20.74
CA THR A 309 -23.46 -26.78 20.56
C THR A 309 -23.18 -27.64 21.78
N ALA A 310 -23.56 -27.22 22.98
CA ALA A 310 -23.38 -27.99 24.21
C ALA A 310 -24.50 -29.03 24.44
N ASN A 311 -25.67 -28.81 23.85
CA ASN A 311 -26.88 -29.63 24.01
C ASN A 311 -27.18 -30.56 22.81
N GLY A 312 -26.30 -30.65 21.82
CA GLY A 312 -26.44 -31.51 20.64
C GLY A 312 -25.28 -32.49 20.53
#